data_AF-A0A964ENB5-F1
#
_entry.id   AF-A0A964ENB5-F1
#
_cell.length_a   1.000
_cell.length_b   1.000
_cell.length_c   1.000
_cell.angle_alpha   90.00
_cell.angle_beta   90.00
_cell.angle_gamma   90.00
#
_symmetry.space_group_name_H-M   'P 1'
#
loop_
_entity.id
_entity.type
_entity.pdbx_description
1 polymer ?
#
loop_
_entity_poly.entity_id
_entity_poly.type
_entity_poly.pdbx_seq_one_letter_code
_entity_poly.pdbx_strand_id
1 'polypeptide(L)'
;MKKTLLTMLWLCMLVPTPMLAQQMEKKYGDLFDMYIIDNYEKCMKKAMKYTESEKTKRDDEPWLYVCMSYYKMSQMSEFTEKYPDALMESIKAGTKFRKADRSGKTWEANQDFFDEYKEYMLNKFGKEVKNGSYKDATKYLKKFTKVDEQDFGLQIITGVVHLLADKAEGEMMITAALDSLNAEYKSKKYEPQNMKKDALMQEAFVDYTAMLAKKEDYMNLAKKIAETGKNIMTDNDEVQRQYARLNR
;
A
#
# COMPACT_ATOMS: atom_id res chain seq x y z
N MET A 1 -52.69 -51.29 -28.76
CA MET A 1 -52.76 -49.80 -28.69
C MET A 1 -52.17 -49.34 -27.37
N LYS A 2 -51.46 -48.20 -27.40
CA LYS A 2 -50.68 -47.55 -26.31
C LYS A 2 -49.27 -48.15 -26.14
N LYS A 3 -48.31 -47.76 -26.99
CA LYS A 3 -47.59 -46.46 -27.01
C LYS A 3 -46.78 -46.24 -25.71
N THR A 4 -45.47 -46.42 -25.85
CA THR A 4 -44.41 -45.50 -25.40
C THR A 4 -44.52 -45.00 -23.96
N LEU A 5 -43.88 -45.69 -23.01
CA LEU A 5 -43.55 -45.10 -21.71
C LEU A 5 -42.61 -45.98 -20.86
N LEU A 6 -41.47 -46.44 -21.41
CA LEU A 6 -40.38 -46.94 -20.57
C LEU A 6 -39.01 -46.98 -21.27
N THR A 7 -38.67 -45.93 -22.01
CA THR A 7 -37.32 -45.75 -22.58
C THR A 7 -36.89 -44.29 -22.44
N MET A 8 -36.90 -43.78 -21.20
CA MET A 8 -36.44 -42.43 -20.90
C MET A 8 -35.73 -42.37 -19.54
N LEU A 9 -34.83 -43.33 -19.28
CA LEU A 9 -33.96 -43.29 -18.11
C LEU A 9 -32.56 -43.87 -18.40
N TRP A 10 -32.08 -43.71 -19.63
CA TRP A 10 -30.74 -44.18 -20.01
C TRP A 10 -30.12 -43.33 -21.13
N LEU A 11 -30.14 -42.00 -20.94
CA LEU A 11 -29.38 -41.07 -21.79
C LEU A 11 -29.14 -39.72 -21.10
N CYS A 12 -28.59 -39.72 -19.88
CA CYS A 12 -28.15 -38.47 -19.21
C CYS A 12 -26.79 -38.56 -18.52
N MET A 13 -25.99 -39.60 -18.75
CA MET A 13 -24.62 -39.67 -18.24
C MET A 13 -23.64 -39.91 -19.39
N LEU A 14 -23.35 -38.86 -20.14
CA LEU A 14 -22.10 -38.63 -20.91
C LEU A 14 -22.28 -37.35 -21.73
N VAL A 15 -22.40 -36.21 -21.03
CA VAL A 15 -21.86 -34.98 -21.58
C VAL A 15 -20.55 -34.80 -20.85
N PRO A 16 -19.39 -35.06 -21.48
CA PRO A 16 -18.18 -34.38 -21.02
C PRO A 16 -18.45 -32.91 -21.31
N THR A 17 -19.01 -32.20 -20.32
CA THR A 17 -18.85 -30.75 -20.30
C THR A 17 -17.34 -30.54 -20.34
N PRO A 18 -16.78 -29.77 -21.28
CA PRO A 18 -15.50 -29.15 -21.02
C PRO A 18 -15.76 -28.21 -19.84
N MET A 19 -15.69 -28.75 -18.62
CA MET A 19 -15.48 -27.99 -17.41
C MET A 19 -14.18 -27.26 -17.70
N LEU A 20 -14.32 -26.00 -18.11
CA LEU A 20 -13.34 -24.96 -17.94
C LEU A 20 -11.93 -25.52 -18.13
N ALA A 21 -11.55 -25.83 -19.36
CA ALA A 21 -10.15 -25.68 -19.70
C ALA A 21 -9.81 -24.25 -19.27
N GLN A 22 -9.09 -24.13 -18.15
CA GLN A 22 -8.61 -22.87 -17.56
C GLN A 22 -7.53 -22.29 -18.48
N GLN A 23 -7.92 -22.04 -19.72
CA GLN A 23 -7.13 -21.53 -20.81
C GLN A 23 -7.75 -20.20 -21.25
N MET A 24 -8.16 -19.38 -20.27
CA MET A 24 -7.77 -17.98 -20.34
C MET A 24 -6.34 -17.95 -19.84
N GLU A 25 -5.39 -18.12 -20.75
CA GLU A 25 -4.05 -17.58 -20.58
C GLU A 25 -4.26 -16.17 -19.99
N LYS A 26 -3.88 -15.95 -18.72
CA LYS A 26 -4.01 -14.62 -18.10
C LYS A 26 -3.40 -13.65 -19.12
N LYS A 27 -4.08 -12.54 -19.42
CA LYS A 27 -3.67 -11.58 -20.47
C LYS A 27 -2.16 -11.20 -20.39
N TYR A 28 -1.58 -11.31 -19.19
CA TYR A 28 -0.17 -11.10 -18.87
C TYR A 28 0.50 -12.29 -18.17
N GLY A 29 0.14 -13.52 -18.54
CA GLY A 29 0.73 -14.74 -17.99
C GLY A 29 2.25 -14.80 -18.18
N ASP A 30 2.77 -14.21 -19.25
CA ASP A 30 4.20 -14.06 -19.49
C ASP A 30 4.91 -13.21 -18.42
N LEU A 31 4.26 -12.16 -17.89
CA LEU A 31 4.80 -11.37 -16.78
C LEU A 31 4.82 -12.17 -15.49
N PHE A 32 3.74 -12.91 -15.21
CA PHE A 32 3.67 -13.80 -14.05
C PHE A 32 4.80 -14.83 -14.09
N ASP A 33 4.96 -15.53 -15.21
CA ASP A 33 6.00 -16.56 -15.38
C ASP A 33 7.41 -15.98 -15.19
N MET A 34 7.70 -14.79 -15.71
CA MET A 34 8.98 -14.13 -15.51
C MET A 34 9.20 -13.70 -14.05
N TYR A 35 8.14 -13.26 -13.37
CA TYR A 35 8.22 -12.82 -11.98
C TYR A 35 8.48 -14.00 -11.04
N ILE A 36 7.77 -15.12 -11.20
CA ILE A 36 7.91 -16.29 -10.30
C ILE A 36 9.26 -17.02 -10.42
N ILE A 37 9.96 -16.87 -11.55
CA ILE A 37 11.32 -17.41 -11.74
C ILE A 37 12.41 -16.38 -11.41
N ASP A 38 12.07 -15.31 -10.69
CA ASP A 38 12.96 -14.22 -10.27
C ASP A 38 13.64 -13.46 -11.42
N ASN A 39 13.08 -13.53 -12.64
CA ASN A 39 13.59 -12.78 -13.78
C ASN A 39 13.04 -11.35 -13.81
N TYR A 40 13.26 -10.63 -12.71
CA TYR A 40 12.66 -9.32 -12.45
C TYR A 40 13.02 -8.27 -13.49
N GLU A 41 14.27 -8.23 -13.96
CA GLU A 41 14.68 -7.27 -14.99
C GLU A 41 13.90 -7.50 -16.30
N LYS A 42 13.74 -8.75 -16.72
CA LYS A 42 13.01 -9.09 -17.95
C LYS A 42 11.52 -8.85 -17.77
N CYS A 43 10.96 -9.23 -16.62
CA CYS A 43 9.57 -8.94 -16.25
C CYS A 43 9.30 -7.43 -16.31
N MET A 44 10.11 -6.62 -15.62
CA MET A 44 10.03 -5.15 -15.62
C MET A 44 10.08 -4.58 -17.05
N LYS A 45 11.06 -4.98 -17.85
CA LYS A 45 11.21 -4.47 -19.23
C LYS A 45 10.02 -4.83 -20.12
N LYS A 46 9.50 -6.05 -19.99
CA LYS A 46 8.34 -6.54 -20.76
C LYS A 46 7.07 -5.81 -20.31
N ALA A 47 6.87 -5.64 -19.00
CA ALA A 47 5.76 -4.91 -18.43
C ALA A 47 5.76 -3.43 -18.88
N MET A 48 6.92 -2.75 -18.90
CA MET A 48 7.02 -1.39 -19.43
C MET A 48 6.58 -1.30 -20.90
N LYS A 49 6.96 -2.25 -21.75
CA LYS A 49 6.50 -2.28 -23.15
C LYS A 49 4.97 -2.38 -23.27
N TYR A 50 4.32 -3.11 -22.37
CA TYR A 50 2.86 -3.13 -22.31
C TYR A 50 2.28 -1.78 -21.86
N THR A 51 2.93 -1.07 -20.94
CA THR A 51 2.49 0.26 -20.52
C THR A 51 2.62 1.33 -21.62
N GLU A 52 3.45 1.10 -22.63
CA GLU A 52 3.69 2.00 -23.76
C GLU A 52 2.83 1.66 -24.99
N SER A 53 2.33 0.42 -25.10
CA SER A 53 1.56 -0.01 -26.25
C SER A 53 0.14 0.58 -26.25
N GLU A 54 -0.32 1.08 -27.39
CA GLU A 54 -1.70 1.60 -27.55
C GLU A 54 -2.78 0.63 -27.08
N LYS A 55 -2.54 -0.67 -27.23
CA LYS A 55 -3.49 -1.72 -26.86
C LYS A 55 -3.58 -1.95 -25.35
N THR A 56 -2.49 -1.68 -24.62
CA THR A 56 -2.34 -2.10 -23.21
C THR A 56 -1.95 -0.98 -22.25
N LYS A 57 -1.71 0.24 -22.74
CA LYS A 57 -1.33 1.41 -21.93
C LYS A 57 -2.35 1.85 -20.89
N ARG A 58 -3.61 1.41 -21.03
CA ARG A 58 -4.70 1.69 -20.09
C ARG A 58 -4.91 0.58 -19.07
N ASP A 59 -4.24 -0.55 -19.25
CA ASP A 59 -4.31 -1.67 -18.32
C ASP A 59 -3.43 -1.38 -17.10
N ASP A 60 -3.90 -1.83 -15.94
CA ASP A 60 -3.29 -1.61 -14.63
C ASP A 60 -2.24 -2.67 -14.28
N GLU A 61 -2.51 -3.94 -14.59
CA GLU A 61 -1.66 -5.08 -14.28
C GLU A 61 -0.20 -4.92 -14.79
N PRO A 62 0.08 -4.37 -15.98
CA PRO A 62 1.45 -4.06 -16.38
C PRO A 62 2.17 -3.09 -15.43
N TRP A 63 1.50 -2.03 -14.96
CA TRP A 63 2.10 -1.11 -13.99
C TRP A 63 2.36 -1.78 -12.63
N LEU A 64 1.51 -2.73 -12.22
CA LEU A 64 1.72 -3.53 -11.03
C LEU A 64 3.01 -4.37 -11.14
N TYR A 65 3.21 -5.08 -12.26
CA TYR A 65 4.44 -5.85 -12.47
C TYR A 65 5.70 -4.98 -12.55
N VAL A 66 5.62 -3.77 -13.12
CA VAL A 66 6.74 -2.81 -13.06
C VAL A 66 7.06 -2.45 -11.60
N CYS A 67 6.03 -2.16 -10.79
CA CYS A 67 6.17 -1.85 -9.37
C CYS A 67 6.83 -3.01 -8.59
N MET A 68 6.28 -4.21 -8.69
CA MET A 68 6.75 -5.41 -8.00
C MET A 68 8.17 -5.80 -8.40
N SER A 69 8.48 -5.73 -9.70
CA SER A 69 9.80 -6.10 -10.21
C SER A 69 10.88 -5.11 -9.74
N TYR A 70 10.63 -3.81 -9.86
CA TYR A 70 11.57 -2.81 -9.33
C TYR A 70 11.72 -2.89 -7.81
N TYR A 71 10.66 -3.25 -7.08
CA TYR A 71 10.73 -3.48 -5.64
C TYR A 71 11.70 -4.61 -5.30
N LYS A 72 11.53 -5.80 -5.89
CA LYS A 72 12.44 -6.93 -5.67
C LYS A 72 13.87 -6.61 -6.13
N MET A 73 14.03 -5.98 -7.30
CA MET A 73 15.34 -5.52 -7.78
C MET A 73 16.03 -4.57 -6.78
N SER A 74 15.28 -3.70 -6.10
CA SER A 74 15.85 -2.77 -5.12
C SER A 74 16.41 -3.43 -3.86
N GLN A 75 16.10 -4.70 -3.63
CA GLN A 75 16.53 -5.48 -2.47
C GLN A 75 17.74 -6.36 -2.79
N MET A 76 18.12 -6.50 -4.06
CA MET A 76 19.16 -7.42 -4.52
C MET A 76 20.42 -6.64 -4.90
N SER A 77 21.57 -7.09 -4.38
CA SER A 77 22.86 -6.42 -4.61
C SER A 77 23.26 -6.39 -6.09
N GLU A 78 22.90 -7.41 -6.86
CA GLU A 78 23.21 -7.52 -8.29
C GLU A 78 22.62 -6.40 -9.15
N PHE A 79 21.53 -5.77 -8.71
CA PHE A 79 20.91 -4.66 -9.44
C PHE A 79 21.34 -3.28 -8.94
N THR A 80 22.13 -3.19 -7.87
CA THR A 80 22.45 -1.90 -7.22
C THR A 80 23.19 -0.95 -8.14
N GLU A 81 24.17 -1.43 -8.91
CA GLU A 81 24.95 -0.57 -9.82
C GLU A 81 24.15 -0.17 -11.06
N LYS A 82 23.39 -1.13 -11.63
CA LYS A 82 22.65 -0.93 -12.89
C LYS A 82 21.33 -0.19 -12.69
N TYR A 83 20.71 -0.35 -11.52
CA TYR A 83 19.42 0.22 -11.15
C TYR A 83 19.47 0.86 -9.74
N PRO A 84 20.32 1.89 -9.52
CA PRO A 84 20.49 2.50 -8.20
C PRO A 84 19.20 3.15 -7.67
N ASP A 85 18.30 3.57 -8.56
CA ASP A 85 17.02 4.17 -8.23
C ASP A 85 15.84 3.17 -8.27
N ALA A 86 16.09 1.86 -8.27
CA ALA A 86 15.04 0.83 -8.41
C ALA A 86 13.87 1.04 -7.44
N LEU A 87 14.15 1.35 -6.16
CA LEU A 87 13.08 1.60 -5.18
C LEU A 87 12.23 2.83 -5.56
N MET A 88 12.86 3.91 -6.00
CA MET A 88 12.17 5.13 -6.42
C MET A 88 11.32 4.89 -7.68
N GLU A 89 11.81 4.09 -8.63
CA GLU A 89 11.06 3.69 -9.81
C GLU A 89 9.89 2.77 -9.47
N SER A 90 10.06 1.87 -8.50
CA SER A 90 8.96 1.05 -7.98
C SER A 90 7.82 1.94 -7.43
N ILE A 91 8.13 2.93 -6.60
CA ILE A 91 7.11 3.84 -6.03
C ILE A 91 6.36 4.61 -7.14
N LYS A 92 7.10 5.11 -8.14
CA LYS A 92 6.50 5.81 -9.29
C LYS A 92 5.56 4.89 -10.07
N ALA A 93 5.97 3.64 -10.28
CA ALA A 93 5.15 2.64 -10.95
C ALA A 93 3.91 2.28 -10.12
N GLY A 94 4.04 2.12 -8.80
CA GLY A 94 2.91 1.93 -7.88
C GLY A 94 1.90 3.08 -7.97
N THR A 95 2.36 4.33 -8.00
CA THR A 95 1.47 5.50 -8.19
C THR A 95 0.73 5.47 -9.53
N LYS A 96 1.40 5.05 -10.62
CA LYS A 96 0.77 4.93 -11.94
C LYS A 96 -0.23 3.77 -11.99
N PHE A 97 0.11 2.65 -11.37
CA PHE A 97 -0.78 1.51 -11.19
C PHE A 97 -2.08 1.94 -10.52
N ARG A 98 -2.02 2.67 -9.40
CA ARG A 98 -3.23 3.14 -8.69
C ARG A 98 -4.12 4.06 -9.51
N LYS A 99 -3.52 4.86 -10.40
CA LYS A 99 -4.27 5.69 -11.35
C LYS A 99 -4.91 4.88 -12.48
N ALA A 100 -4.32 3.74 -12.84
CA ALA A 100 -4.83 2.83 -13.85
C ALA A 100 -5.94 1.93 -13.29
N ASP A 101 -5.77 1.41 -12.07
CA ASP A 101 -6.79 0.59 -11.38
C ASP A 101 -7.91 1.44 -10.79
N ARG A 102 -8.78 1.94 -11.68
CA ARG A 102 -9.95 2.74 -11.30
C ARG A 102 -10.99 1.96 -10.50
N SER A 103 -10.96 0.64 -10.59
CA SER A 103 -11.94 -0.24 -9.94
C SER A 103 -11.55 -0.62 -8.52
N GLY A 104 -10.25 -0.56 -8.21
CA GLY A 104 -9.68 -1.07 -6.96
C GLY A 104 -9.53 -2.59 -6.93
N LYS A 105 -10.03 -3.33 -7.92
CA LYS A 105 -10.04 -4.81 -7.90
C LYS A 105 -8.63 -5.41 -7.90
N THR A 106 -7.73 -4.83 -8.70
CA THR A 106 -6.35 -5.34 -8.78
C THR A 106 -5.60 -4.99 -7.50
N TRP A 107 -5.86 -3.81 -6.91
CA TRP A 107 -5.36 -3.45 -5.59
C TRP A 107 -5.82 -4.40 -4.49
N GLU A 108 -7.12 -4.65 -4.39
CA GLU A 108 -7.72 -5.56 -3.40
C GLU A 108 -7.16 -6.99 -3.54
N ALA A 109 -6.96 -7.46 -4.77
CA ALA A 109 -6.40 -8.80 -5.02
C ALA A 109 -4.90 -8.93 -4.70
N ASN A 110 -4.19 -7.83 -4.40
CA ASN A 110 -2.75 -7.82 -4.18
C ASN A 110 -2.37 -7.12 -2.85
N GLN A 111 -3.26 -7.10 -1.85
CA GLN A 111 -2.98 -6.46 -0.56
C GLN A 111 -1.73 -7.01 0.12
N ASP A 112 -1.50 -8.33 0.09
CA ASP A 112 -0.31 -8.96 0.68
C ASP A 112 1.00 -8.33 0.18
N PHE A 113 1.10 -8.05 -1.13
CA PHE A 113 2.26 -7.37 -1.70
C PHE A 113 2.39 -5.94 -1.19
N PHE A 114 1.29 -5.19 -1.13
CA PHE A 114 1.32 -3.80 -0.68
C PHE A 114 1.61 -3.68 0.82
N ASP A 115 1.17 -4.64 1.63
CA ASP A 115 1.50 -4.73 3.04
C ASP A 115 3.00 -5.03 3.24
N GLU A 116 3.56 -6.03 2.53
CA GLU A 116 5.01 -6.31 2.52
C GLU A 116 5.81 -5.07 2.07
N TYR A 117 5.34 -4.40 1.03
CA TYR A 117 6.00 -3.21 0.49
C TYR A 117 5.98 -2.07 1.51
N LYS A 118 4.84 -1.84 2.16
CA LYS A 118 4.67 -0.81 3.18
C LYS A 118 5.54 -1.07 4.41
N GLU A 119 5.57 -2.30 4.89
CA GLU A 119 6.44 -2.73 5.98
C GLU A 119 7.92 -2.51 5.63
N TYR A 120 8.35 -2.90 4.43
CA TYR A 120 9.73 -2.67 3.97
C TYR A 120 10.09 -1.18 3.97
N MET A 121 9.19 -0.33 3.44
CA MET A 121 9.41 1.12 3.37
C MET A 121 9.58 1.72 4.76
N LEU A 122 8.74 1.34 5.70
CA LEU A 122 8.78 1.85 7.08
C LEU A 122 9.96 1.30 7.86
N ASN A 123 10.32 0.03 7.69
CA ASN A 123 11.52 -0.52 8.32
C ASN A 123 12.80 0.17 7.80
N LYS A 124 12.90 0.38 6.49
CA LYS A 124 14.04 1.04 5.86
C LYS A 124 14.16 2.50 6.33
N PHE A 125 13.12 3.31 6.12
CA PHE A 125 13.17 4.74 6.40
C PHE A 125 12.94 5.09 7.87
N GLY A 126 12.18 4.29 8.62
CA GLY A 126 12.02 4.43 10.06
C GLY A 126 13.34 4.24 10.81
N LYS A 127 14.22 3.33 10.36
CA LYS A 127 15.59 3.21 10.89
C LYS A 127 16.43 4.46 10.60
N GLU A 128 16.35 5.02 9.40
CA GLU A 128 17.03 6.27 9.04
C GLU A 128 16.56 7.43 9.92
N VAL A 129 15.23 7.57 10.09
CA VAL A 129 14.61 8.60 10.95
C VAL A 129 15.05 8.45 12.41
N LYS A 130 15.07 7.23 12.96
CA LYS A 130 15.56 6.95 14.32
C LYS A 130 17.03 7.37 14.51
N ASN A 131 17.82 7.32 13.44
CA ASN A 131 19.22 7.74 13.41
C ASN A 131 19.41 9.23 13.04
N GLY A 132 18.33 10.02 12.98
CA GLY A 132 18.40 11.45 12.66
C GLY A 132 18.58 11.78 11.17
N SER A 133 18.47 10.78 10.28
CA SER A 133 18.64 10.95 8.84
C SER A 133 17.28 11.05 8.16
N TYR A 134 16.90 12.27 7.78
CA TYR A 134 15.52 12.54 7.29
C TYR A 134 15.41 12.85 5.80
N LYS A 135 16.53 13.10 5.11
CA LYS A 135 16.53 13.59 3.73
C LYS A 135 15.90 12.59 2.75
N ASP A 136 16.34 11.35 2.79
CA ASP A 136 15.80 10.31 1.92
C ASP A 136 14.44 9.83 2.42
N ALA A 137 14.26 9.67 3.74
CA ALA A 137 12.96 9.38 4.33
C ALA A 137 11.86 10.34 3.85
N THR A 138 12.07 11.66 3.92
CA THR A 138 11.09 12.63 3.38
C THR A 138 10.86 12.47 1.88
N LYS A 139 11.92 12.28 1.08
CA LYS A 139 11.81 12.13 -0.38
C LYS A 139 10.98 10.90 -0.77
N TYR A 140 11.26 9.75 -0.14
CA TYR A 140 10.68 8.47 -0.50
C TYR A 140 9.27 8.31 0.09
N LEU A 141 9.07 8.56 1.38
CA LEU A 141 7.76 8.41 2.02
C LEU A 141 6.72 9.37 1.44
N LYS A 142 7.09 10.63 1.13
CA LYS A 142 6.20 11.59 0.44
C LYS A 142 5.69 11.11 -0.91
N LYS A 143 6.47 10.31 -1.61
CA LYS A 143 6.04 9.72 -2.88
C LYS A 143 5.23 8.45 -2.64
N PHE A 144 5.60 7.69 -1.63
CA PHE A 144 4.93 6.44 -1.28
C PHE A 144 3.50 6.65 -0.77
N THR A 145 3.21 7.77 -0.10
CA THR A 145 1.82 8.17 0.25
C THR A 145 0.88 8.31 -0.96
N LYS A 146 1.41 8.38 -2.20
CA LYS A 146 0.60 8.42 -3.43
C LYS A 146 0.25 7.04 -3.96
N VAL A 147 0.82 5.97 -3.40
CA VAL A 147 0.42 4.58 -3.68
C VAL A 147 -0.86 4.26 -2.91
N ASP A 148 -1.01 4.79 -1.71
CA ASP A 148 -2.26 4.72 -0.96
C ASP A 148 -2.58 6.07 -0.31
N GLU A 149 -3.38 6.87 -1.02
CA GLU A 149 -3.80 8.21 -0.54
C GLU A 149 -4.82 8.13 0.60
N GLN A 150 -5.30 6.93 0.96
CA GLN A 150 -6.18 6.70 2.11
C GLN A 150 -5.45 6.11 3.32
N ASP A 151 -4.13 5.89 3.22
CA ASP A 151 -3.30 5.49 4.35
C ASP A 151 -2.97 6.71 5.22
N PHE A 152 -3.88 7.04 6.15
CA PHE A 152 -3.71 8.18 7.05
C PHE A 152 -2.55 7.99 8.03
N GLY A 153 -2.26 6.75 8.45
CA GLY A 153 -1.12 6.44 9.31
C GLY A 153 0.20 6.83 8.62
N LEU A 154 0.39 6.37 7.39
CA LEU A 154 1.56 6.72 6.56
C LEU A 154 1.66 8.22 6.29
N GLN A 155 0.54 8.91 6.06
CA GLN A 155 0.53 10.37 5.88
C GLN A 155 0.95 11.13 7.13
N ILE A 156 0.44 10.74 8.31
CA ILE A 156 0.84 11.34 9.59
C ILE A 156 2.33 11.09 9.84
N ILE A 157 2.79 9.84 9.69
CA ILE A 157 4.21 9.47 9.80
C ILE A 157 5.07 10.35 8.87
N THR A 158 4.69 10.45 7.61
CA THR A 158 5.42 11.23 6.61
C THR A 158 5.45 12.72 6.96
N GLY A 159 4.33 13.26 7.47
CA GLY A 159 4.27 14.65 7.92
C GLY A 159 5.16 14.91 9.13
N VAL A 160 5.20 13.99 10.11
CA VAL A 160 6.12 14.06 11.25
C VAL A 160 7.57 14.04 10.77
N VAL A 161 7.93 13.15 9.83
CA VAL A 161 9.27 13.08 9.27
C VAL A 161 9.66 14.39 8.55
N HIS A 162 8.72 15.06 7.88
CA HIS A 162 8.97 16.40 7.33
C HIS A 162 9.30 17.43 8.42
N LEU A 163 8.55 17.47 9.52
CA LEU A 163 8.82 18.39 10.62
C LEU A 163 10.13 18.08 11.36
N LEU A 164 10.47 16.79 11.50
CA LEU A 164 11.77 16.39 12.02
C LEU A 164 12.92 16.87 11.11
N ALA A 165 12.67 16.95 9.80
CA ALA A 165 13.56 17.51 8.79
C ALA A 165 13.46 19.04 8.60
N ASP A 166 12.77 19.76 9.50
CA ASP A 166 12.55 21.21 9.45
C ASP A 166 11.84 21.69 8.16
N LYS A 167 10.93 20.87 7.64
CA LYS A 167 10.09 21.19 6.48
C LYS A 167 8.65 21.45 6.92
N ALA A 168 8.25 22.72 6.88
CA ALA A 168 6.93 23.19 7.32
C ALA A 168 5.72 22.51 6.63
N GLU A 169 5.90 21.98 5.41
CA GLU A 169 4.86 21.22 4.69
C GLU A 169 4.34 20.00 5.47
N GLY A 170 5.09 19.50 6.45
CA GLY A 170 4.67 18.40 7.31
C GLY A 170 3.42 18.71 8.13
N GLU A 171 3.24 19.94 8.61
CA GLU A 171 2.08 20.32 9.42
C GLU A 171 0.79 20.31 8.60
N MET A 172 0.86 20.78 7.35
CA MET A 172 -0.26 20.73 6.40
C MET A 172 -0.66 19.29 6.10
N MET A 173 0.33 18.41 5.89
CA MET A 173 0.10 16.99 5.64
C MET A 173 -0.57 16.30 6.84
N ILE A 174 -0.07 16.53 8.05
CA ILE A 174 -0.67 15.99 9.28
C ILE A 174 -2.11 16.50 9.43
N THR A 175 -2.33 17.80 9.29
CA THR A 175 -3.65 18.39 9.50
C THR A 175 -4.67 17.83 8.51
N ALA A 176 -4.32 17.75 7.22
CA ALA A 176 -5.17 17.16 6.20
C ALA A 176 -5.49 15.68 6.48
N ALA A 177 -4.49 14.90 6.91
CA ALA A 177 -4.68 13.50 7.26
C ALA A 177 -5.61 13.33 8.47
N LEU A 178 -5.43 14.13 9.52
CA LEU A 178 -6.30 14.09 10.71
C LEU A 178 -7.74 14.52 10.39
N ASP A 179 -7.92 15.54 9.56
CA ASP A 179 -9.25 16.00 9.16
C ASP A 179 -9.99 14.95 8.33
N SER A 180 -9.31 14.34 7.35
CA SER A 180 -9.86 13.24 6.54
C SER A 180 -10.18 12.02 7.40
N LEU A 181 -9.26 11.60 8.26
CA LEU A 181 -9.44 10.47 9.16
C LEU A 181 -10.65 10.68 10.09
N ASN A 182 -10.80 11.87 10.68
CA ASN A 182 -11.95 12.21 11.53
C ASN A 182 -13.26 12.20 10.74
N ALA A 183 -13.26 12.69 9.49
CA ALA A 183 -14.43 12.65 8.62
C ALA A 183 -14.83 11.20 8.29
N GLU A 184 -13.87 10.34 7.96
CA GLU A 184 -14.12 8.94 7.67
C GLU A 184 -14.66 8.18 8.89
N TYR A 185 -14.03 8.35 10.06
CA TYR A 185 -14.49 7.77 11.31
C TYR A 185 -15.94 8.15 11.65
N LYS A 186 -16.30 9.44 11.53
CA LYS A 186 -17.68 9.92 11.76
C LYS A 186 -18.68 9.36 10.75
N SER A 187 -18.25 9.20 9.50
CA SER A 187 -19.13 8.72 8.42
C SER A 187 -19.39 7.21 8.46
N LYS A 188 -18.64 6.45 9.26
CA LYS A 188 -18.62 4.97 9.28
C LYS A 188 -18.31 4.33 7.91
N LYS A 189 -17.84 5.10 6.91
CA LYS A 189 -17.51 4.60 5.56
C LYS A 189 -16.28 3.69 5.54
N TYR A 190 -15.40 3.87 6.51
CA TYR A 190 -14.27 3.00 6.77
C TYR A 190 -14.64 2.15 7.98
N GLU A 191 -14.49 0.82 7.90
CA GLU A 191 -14.95 -0.05 8.97
C GLU A 191 -14.17 0.27 10.26
N PRO A 192 -14.84 0.75 11.34
CA PRO A 192 -14.14 1.20 12.55
C PRO A 192 -13.28 0.11 13.20
N GLN A 193 -13.58 -1.18 12.94
CA GLN A 193 -12.76 -2.30 13.41
C GLN A 193 -11.39 -2.35 12.72
N ASN A 194 -11.31 -2.01 11.43
CA ASN A 194 -10.06 -1.95 10.69
C ASN A 194 -9.20 -0.79 11.19
N MET A 195 -9.82 0.37 11.50
CA MET A 195 -9.09 1.49 12.09
C MET A 195 -8.49 1.18 13.46
N LYS A 196 -9.22 0.41 14.30
CA LYS A 196 -8.78 0.09 15.66
C LYS A 196 -7.58 -0.87 15.72
N LYS A 197 -7.32 -1.62 14.64
CA LYS A 197 -6.26 -2.64 14.56
C LYS A 197 -5.12 -2.29 13.62
N ASP A 198 -5.20 -1.12 12.98
CA ASP A 198 -4.17 -0.65 12.07
C ASP A 198 -2.88 -0.33 12.85
N ALA A 199 -1.88 -1.18 12.67
CA ALA A 199 -0.59 -1.07 13.32
C ALA A 199 0.15 0.22 12.95
N LEU A 200 -0.09 0.77 11.77
CA LEU A 200 0.57 1.99 11.31
C LEU A 200 -0.09 3.23 11.86
N MET A 201 -1.41 3.22 12.01
CA MET A 201 -2.07 4.27 12.77
C MET A 201 -1.61 4.25 14.23
N GLN A 202 -1.47 3.06 14.85
CA GLN A 202 -0.87 2.97 16.18
C GLN A 202 0.56 3.55 16.20
N GLU A 203 1.44 3.15 15.28
CA GLU A 203 2.81 3.66 15.21
C GLU A 203 2.84 5.19 15.00
N ALA A 204 1.96 5.72 14.14
CA ALA A 204 1.81 7.15 13.92
C ALA A 204 1.41 7.89 15.21
N PHE A 205 0.43 7.36 15.94
CA PHE A 205 -0.08 7.99 17.16
C PHE A 205 0.83 7.80 18.37
N VAL A 206 1.67 6.75 18.40
CA VAL A 206 2.53 6.41 19.54
C VAL A 206 3.97 6.88 19.30
N ASP A 207 4.66 6.24 18.36
CA ASP A 207 6.11 6.41 18.19
C ASP A 207 6.44 7.74 17.55
N TYR A 208 5.74 8.10 16.46
CA TYR A 208 6.02 9.32 15.74
C TYR A 208 5.57 10.57 16.50
N THR A 209 4.49 10.53 17.29
CA THR A 209 4.17 11.64 18.21
C THR A 209 5.22 11.77 19.32
N ALA A 210 5.77 10.66 19.81
CA ALA A 210 6.84 10.69 20.81
C ALA A 210 8.12 11.32 20.25
N MET A 211 8.46 11.03 18.98
CA MET A 211 9.57 11.67 18.29
C MET A 211 9.32 13.17 18.08
N LEU A 212 8.12 13.54 17.62
CA LEU A 212 7.75 14.93 17.36
C LEU A 212 7.78 15.77 18.65
N ALA A 213 7.27 15.23 19.76
CA ALA A 213 7.22 15.90 21.06
C ALA A 213 8.59 16.23 21.66
N LYS A 214 9.69 15.66 21.12
CA LYS A 214 11.05 16.06 21.52
C LYS A 214 11.44 17.45 21.02
N LYS A 215 10.74 17.99 20.02
CA LYS A 215 10.87 19.38 19.56
C LYS A 215 9.78 20.20 20.24
N GLU A 216 10.16 21.13 21.11
CA GLU A 216 9.22 21.94 21.91
C GLU A 216 8.20 22.67 21.04
N ASP A 217 8.64 23.22 19.90
CA ASP A 217 7.80 23.92 18.92
C ASP A 217 6.64 23.06 18.39
N TYR A 218 6.77 21.73 18.44
CA TYR A 218 5.77 20.80 17.93
C TYR A 218 5.00 20.03 19.02
N MET A 219 5.19 20.39 20.30
CA MET A 219 4.49 19.73 21.41
C MET A 219 2.96 19.80 21.28
N ASN A 220 2.43 20.96 20.91
CA ASN A 220 0.99 21.15 20.74
C ASN A 220 0.43 20.31 19.57
N LEU A 221 1.18 20.19 18.48
CA LEU A 221 0.80 19.35 17.36
C LEU A 221 0.87 17.86 17.73
N ALA A 222 1.90 17.44 18.46
CA ALA A 222 1.99 16.07 18.98
C ALA A 222 0.81 15.71 19.88
N LYS A 223 0.38 16.64 20.77
CA LYS A 223 -0.82 16.49 21.60
C LYS A 223 -2.10 16.34 20.75
N LYS A 224 -2.27 17.15 19.70
CA LYS A 224 -3.42 17.08 18.78
C LYS A 224 -3.49 15.73 18.05
N ILE A 225 -2.34 15.23 17.57
CA ILE A 225 -2.26 13.91 16.93
C ILE A 225 -2.65 12.82 17.93
N ALA A 226 -2.08 12.85 19.15
CA ALA A 226 -2.37 11.85 20.18
C ALA A 226 -3.83 11.89 20.67
N GLU A 227 -4.45 13.06 20.75
CA GLU A 227 -5.87 13.21 21.07
C GLU A 227 -6.76 12.57 19.99
N THR A 228 -6.42 12.76 18.71
CA THR A 228 -7.13 12.11 17.61
C THR A 228 -7.01 10.59 17.72
N GLY A 229 -5.80 10.08 17.95
CA GLY A 229 -5.57 8.66 18.18
C GLY A 229 -6.39 8.11 19.35
N LYS A 230 -6.40 8.80 20.49
CA LYS A 230 -7.19 8.42 21.68
C LYS A 230 -8.68 8.26 21.38
N ASN A 231 -9.24 9.15 20.55
CA ASN A 231 -10.66 9.16 20.22
C ASN A 231 -11.06 8.07 19.22
N ILE A 232 -10.15 7.66 18.33
CA ILE A 232 -10.40 6.66 17.29
C ILE A 232 -10.06 5.25 17.80
N MET A 233 -8.90 5.10 18.45
CA MET A 233 -8.38 3.84 18.97
C MET A 233 -8.62 3.74 20.48
N THR A 234 -9.91 3.79 20.87
CA THR A 234 -10.34 3.82 22.27
C THR A 234 -9.86 2.62 23.10
N ASP A 235 -9.70 1.49 22.44
CA ASP A 235 -9.38 0.20 23.08
C ASP A 235 -7.89 -0.14 22.96
N ASN A 236 -7.08 0.78 22.44
CA ASN A 236 -5.64 0.60 22.26
C ASN A 236 -4.87 1.21 23.43
N ASP A 237 -4.41 0.36 24.35
CA ASP A 237 -3.73 0.80 25.56
C ASP A 237 -2.47 1.65 25.32
N GLU A 238 -1.72 1.39 24.23
CA GLU A 238 -0.52 2.16 23.90
C GLU A 238 -0.87 3.59 23.49
N VAL A 239 -1.90 3.75 22.65
CA VAL A 239 -2.41 5.05 22.25
C VAL A 239 -2.95 5.82 23.46
N GLN A 240 -3.71 5.16 24.35
CA GLN A 240 -4.22 5.79 25.57
C GLN A 240 -3.08 6.24 26.50
N ARG A 241 -2.05 5.39 26.69
CA ARG A 241 -0.85 5.73 27.47
C ARG A 241 -0.09 6.90 26.86
N GLN A 242 0.04 6.94 25.54
CA GLN A 242 0.77 8.02 24.87
C GLN A 242 0.06 9.36 25.04
N TYR A 243 -1.26 9.39 24.84
CA TYR A 243 -2.06 10.58 25.11
C TYR A 243 -1.88 11.07 26.55
N ALA A 244 -1.96 10.16 27.53
CA ALA A 244 -1.75 10.52 28.93
C ALA A 244 -0.33 11.04 29.20
N ARG A 245 0.71 10.47 28.56
CA ARG A 245 2.10 10.92 28.71
C ARG A 245 2.30 12.35 28.24
N LEU A 246 1.73 12.71 27.09
CA LEU A 246 1.91 14.04 26.51
C LEU A 246 1.11 15.14 27.24
N ASN A 247 0.06 14.78 27.99
CA ASN A 247 -0.83 15.73 28.67
C ASN A 247 -0.64 15.80 30.20
N ARG A 248 0.49 15.29 30.70
CA ARG A 248 0.97 15.55 32.07
C ARG A 248 1.83 16.80 32.10
#